data_AF-A0A9D6CW19-F1
#
_entry.id   AF-A0A9D6CW19-F1
#
_cell.length_a   1.000
_cell.length_b   1.000
_cell.length_c   1.000
_cell.angle_alpha   90.00
_cell.angle_beta   90.00
_cell.angle_gamma   90.00
#
_symmetry.space_group_name_H-M   'P 1'
#
loop_
_entity.id
_entity.type
_entity.pdbx_description
1 polymer ?
#
loop_
_entity_poly.entity_id
_entity_poly.type
_entity_poly.pdbx_seq_one_letter_code
_entity_poly.pdbx_strand_id
1 'polypeptide(L)'
;MPAVSQSSLADLKPGVQGLIERLDLPEPDARRLMELGFLPGSHVQLSRRSPFGDPSVFRIDDAEIALRRETAVHILLRSES
;
A
#
# COMPACT_ATOMS: atom_id res chain seq x y z
N MET A 1 13.05 -22.07 -4.16
CA MET A 1 12.74 -20.68 -3.77
C MET A 1 11.23 -20.61 -3.64
N PRO A 2 10.62 -20.62 -2.44
CA PRO A 2 9.17 -20.48 -2.37
C PRO A 2 8.84 -19.04 -2.75
N ALA A 3 8.00 -18.86 -3.77
CA ALA A 3 7.35 -17.60 -4.03
C ALA A 3 6.40 -17.33 -2.86
N VAL A 4 6.89 -16.65 -1.83
CA VAL A 4 6.02 -16.00 -0.85
C VAL A 4 5.11 -15.07 -1.64
N SER A 5 3.81 -15.33 -1.59
CA SER A 5 2.77 -14.57 -2.29
C SER A 5 2.64 -13.16 -1.68
N GLN A 6 3.69 -12.35 -1.78
CA GLN A 6 3.66 -10.94 -1.41
C GLN A 6 2.82 -10.20 -2.46
N SER A 7 1.73 -9.58 -2.00
CA SER A 7 0.91 -8.72 -2.85
C SER A 7 1.36 -7.27 -2.66
N SER A 8 1.48 -6.53 -3.76
CA SER A 8 1.74 -5.10 -3.64
C SER A 8 0.47 -4.34 -3.29
N LEU A 9 0.61 -3.15 -2.73
CA LEU A 9 -0.51 -2.24 -2.52
C LEU A 9 -1.27 -1.92 -3.82
N ALA A 10 -0.58 -1.94 -4.96
CA ALA A 10 -1.18 -1.74 -6.28
C ALA A 10 -2.05 -2.90 -6.77
N ASP A 11 -1.87 -4.11 -6.23
CA ASP A 11 -2.65 -5.31 -6.56
C ASP A 11 -3.89 -5.47 -5.68
N LEU A 12 -3.99 -4.66 -4.62
CA LEU A 12 -5.14 -4.64 -3.75
C LEU A 12 -6.42 -4.33 -4.55
N LYS A 13 -7.53 -4.98 -4.20
CA LYS A 13 -8.85 -4.70 -4.76
C LYS A 13 -9.59 -3.67 -3.91
N PRO A 14 -10.48 -2.85 -4.48
CA PRO A 14 -11.26 -1.89 -3.70
C PRO A 14 -12.04 -2.60 -2.60
N GLY A 15 -11.94 -2.10 -1.37
CA GLY A 15 -12.54 -2.69 -0.18
C GLY A 15 -11.71 -3.78 0.50
N VAL A 16 -10.65 -4.29 -0.12
CA VAL A 16 -9.72 -5.23 0.53
C VAL A 16 -8.74 -4.47 1.41
N GLN A 17 -8.35 -5.07 2.52
CA GLN A 17 -7.33 -4.58 3.44
C GLN A 17 -6.10 -5.49 3.37
N GLY A 18 -4.91 -4.91 3.52
CA GLY A 18 -3.66 -5.62 3.71
C GLY A 18 -2.85 -5.00 4.83
N LEU A 19 -1.89 -5.76 5.35
CA LEU A 19 -0.96 -5.27 6.36
C LEU A 19 0.36 -4.93 5.68
N ILE A 20 0.86 -3.72 5.89
CA ILE A 20 2.12 -3.27 5.30
C ILE A 20 3.26 -4.10 5.90
N GLU A 21 4.00 -4.83 5.07
CA GLU A 21 5.18 -5.58 5.53
C GLU A 21 6.44 -4.73 5.43
N ARG A 22 6.65 -4.08 4.28
CA ARG A 22 7.82 -3.21 4.03
C ARG A 22 7.55 -2.27 2.85
N LEU A 23 8.31 -1.19 2.81
CA LEU A 23 8.31 -0.23 1.69
C LEU A 23 9.63 -0.37 0.93
N ASP A 24 9.56 -0.80 -0.32
CA ASP A 24 10.71 -0.97 -1.23
C ASP A 24 10.92 0.30 -2.08
N LEU A 25 11.00 1.44 -1.39
CA LEU A 25 11.12 2.78 -1.96
C LEU A 25 12.42 3.44 -1.48
N PRO A 26 12.94 4.44 -2.20
CA PRO A 26 14.06 5.25 -1.72
C PRO A 26 13.77 5.82 -0.33
N GLU A 27 14.78 5.91 0.53
CA GLU A 27 14.68 6.46 1.89
C GLU A 27 13.84 7.75 2.02
N PRO A 28 13.99 8.79 1.16
CA PRO A 28 13.17 9.98 1.28
C PRO A 28 11.67 9.72 1.05
N ASP A 29 11.32 8.88 0.09
CA ASP A 29 9.93 8.55 -0.23
C ASP A 29 9.32 7.64 0.83
N ALA A 30 10.05 6.60 1.23
CA ALA A 30 9.64 5.70 2.30
C ALA A 30 9.41 6.47 3.60
N ARG A 31 10.31 7.41 3.95
CA ARG A 31 10.17 8.23 5.16
C ARG A 31 8.95 9.13 5.12
N ARG A 32 8.70 9.79 4.00
CA ARG A 32 7.50 10.62 3.81
C ARG A 32 6.22 9.80 3.94
N LEU A 33 6.20 8.57 3.42
CA LEU A 33 5.07 7.65 3.55
C LEU A 33 4.88 7.19 4.99
N MET A 34 5.95 6.86 5.70
CA MET A 34 5.91 6.52 7.12
C MET A 34 5.35 7.68 7.96
N GLU A 35 5.72 8.92 7.66
CA GLU A 35 5.14 10.13 8.30
C GLU A 35 3.64 10.30 8.02
N LEU A 36 3.15 9.79 6.88
CA LEU A 36 1.73 9.73 6.53
C LEU A 36 0.98 8.54 7.16
N GLY A 37 1.70 7.63 7.84
CA GLY A 37 1.12 6.44 8.49
C GLY A 37 1.38 5.11 7.78
N PHE A 38 2.05 5.10 6.62
CA PHE A 38 2.45 3.85 5.95
C PHE A 38 3.65 3.21 6.67
N LEU A 39 3.38 2.64 7.83
CA LEU A 39 4.36 1.97 8.66
C LEU A 39 4.25 0.45 8.49
N PRO A 40 5.37 -0.30 8.52
CA PRO A 40 5.34 -1.75 8.66
C PRO A 40 4.51 -2.17 9.88
N GLY A 41 3.51 -3.03 9.68
CA GLY A 41 2.53 -3.41 10.69
C GLY A 41 1.22 -2.63 10.62
N SER A 42 1.15 -1.53 9.89
CA SER A 42 -0.09 -0.77 9.72
C SER A 42 -1.05 -1.43 8.73
N HIS A 43 -2.34 -1.29 9.00
CA HIS A 43 -3.39 -1.73 8.10
C HIS A 43 -3.69 -0.68 7.05
N VAL A 44 -3.76 -1.13 5.80
CA VAL A 44 -4.08 -0.29 4.66
C VAL A 44 -5.18 -0.92 3.82
N GLN A 45 -6.17 -0.12 3.46
CA GLN A 45 -7.31 -0.55 2.67
C GLN A 45 -7.41 0.28 1.39
N LEU A 46 -7.71 -0.33 0.26
CA LEU A 46 -8.01 0.43 -0.95
C LEU A 46 -9.42 0.99 -0.86
N SER A 47 -9.54 2.29 -0.54
CA SER A 47 -10.81 3.00 -0.42
C SER A 47 -11.44 3.19 -1.79
N ARG A 48 -10.70 3.82 -2.72
CA ARG A 48 -11.17 4.11 -4.08
C ARG A 48 -10.06 3.96 -5.09
N ARG A 49 -10.39 3.51 -6.29
CA ARG A 49 -9.48 3.52 -7.44
C ARG A 49 -10.06 4.46 -8.49
N SER A 50 -9.22 5.33 -9.06
CA SER A 50 -9.64 6.18 -10.18
C SER A 50 -10.17 5.30 -11.32
N PRO A 51 -11.27 5.69 -11.99
CA PRO A 51 -11.82 4.93 -13.11
C PRO A 51 -10.84 4.78 -14.27
N PHE A 52 -9.86 5.69 -14.38
CA PHE A 52 -8.78 5.65 -15.37
C PHE A 52 -7.55 4.85 -14.91
N GLY A 53 -7.60 4.21 -13.74
CA GLY A 53 -6.55 3.30 -13.25
C GLY A 53 -5.48 3.94 -12.35
N ASP A 54 -5.39 5.28 -12.31
CA ASP A 54 -4.46 6.04 -11.45
C ASP A 54 -5.01 7.45 -11.14
N PRO A 55 -4.75 8.02 -9.94
CA PRO A 55 -4.21 7.39 -8.72
C PRO A 55 -5.25 6.56 -7.95
N SER A 56 -4.77 5.78 -6.97
CA SER A 56 -5.60 5.00 -6.05
C SER A 56 -5.59 5.63 -4.65
N VAL A 57 -6.76 5.73 -4.01
CA VAL A 57 -6.94 6.26 -2.66
C VAL A 57 -6.91 5.11 -1.67
N PHE A 58 -5.91 5.12 -0.81
CA PHE A 58 -5.73 4.15 0.26
C PHE A 58 -6.08 4.77 1.60
N ARG A 59 -6.82 4.03 2.41
CA ARG A 59 -7.15 4.40 3.78
C ARG A 59 -6.18 3.69 4.73
N ILE A 60 -5.50 4.45 5.56
CA ILE A 60 -4.64 3.97 6.64
C ILE A 60 -5.14 4.59 7.93
N ASP A 61 -5.50 3.76 8.89
CA ASP A 61 -6.16 4.18 10.13
C ASP A 61 -7.39 5.08 9.84
N ASP A 62 -7.24 6.39 10.06
CA ASP A 62 -8.26 7.41 9.78
C ASP A 62 -7.86 8.42 8.69
N ALA A 63 -6.72 8.20 8.02
CA ALA A 63 -6.24 9.04 6.92
C ALA A 63 -6.52 8.40 5.55
N GLU A 64 -6.98 9.20 4.59
CA GLU A 64 -7.07 8.80 3.18
C GLU A 64 -5.92 9.43 2.39
N ILE A 65 -5.08 8.59 1.81
CA ILE A 65 -3.89 8.99 1.06
C ILE A 65 -4.03 8.52 -0.39
N ALA A 66 -4.00 9.47 -1.32
CA ALA A 66 -3.93 9.17 -2.75
C ALA A 66 -2.49 8.80 -3.12
N LEU A 67 -2.29 7.54 -3.51
CA LEU A 67 -1.03 7.05 -4.00
C LEU A 67 -1.11 6.71 -5.48
N ARG A 68 -0.05 7.06 -6.20
CA ARG A 68 0.12 6.63 -7.57
C ARG A 68 0.45 5.14 -7.63
N ARG A 69 0.02 4.49 -8.71
CA ARG A 69 0.30 3.08 -8.97
C ARG A 69 1.82 2.81 -8.94
N GLU A 70 2.62 3.71 -9.49
CA GLU A 70 4.10 3.61 -9.49
C GLU A 70 4.70 3.53 -8.09
N THR A 71 4.13 4.21 -7.09
CA THR A 71 4.60 4.11 -5.70
C THR A 71 3.99 2.89 -5.01
N ALA A 72 2.72 2.59 -5.28
CA ALA A 72 1.99 1.50 -4.63
C ALA A 72 2.55 0.11 -4.99
N VAL A 73 3.16 -0.07 -6.17
CA VAL A 73 3.82 -1.34 -6.53
C VAL A 73 5.04 -1.66 -5.65
N HIS A 74 5.67 -0.65 -5.07
CA HIS A 74 6.82 -0.81 -4.18
C HIS A 74 6.43 -1.04 -2.71
N ILE A 75 5.15 -0.96 -2.38
CA ILE A 75 4.67 -1.20 -1.01
C ILE A 75 4.21 -2.65 -0.93
N LEU A 76 4.94 -3.46 -0.16
CA LEU A 76 4.67 -4.88 -0.02
C LEU A 76 3.76 -5.14 1.17
N LEU A 77 2.76 -5.98 0.95
CA LEU A 77 1.79 -6.38 1.95
C LEU A 77 2.01 -7.83 2.36
N ARG A 78 1.77 -8.09 3.65
CA ARG A 78 1.65 -9.43 4.20
C ARG A 78 0.20 -9.88 4.10
N SER A 79 -0.01 -11.02 3.47
CA SER A 79 -1.25 -11.79 3.60
C SER A 79 -1.16 -12.62 4.88
N GLU A 80 -2.01 -12.34 5.86
CA GLU A 80 -2.22 -13.29 6.95
C GLU A 80 -3.08 -14.43 6.39
N SER A 81 -2.53 -15.65 6.37
CA SER A 81 -3.23 -16.90 6.05
C SER A 81 -3.67 -17.60 7.32
#